data_AF-X6MA89-F1
#
_entry.id   AF-X6MA89-F1
#
_cell.length_a   1.000
_cell.length_b   1.000
_cell.length_c   1.000
_cell.angle_alpha   90.00
_cell.angle_beta   90.00
_cell.angle_gamma   90.00
#
_symmetry.space_group_name_H-M   'P 1'
#
loop_
_entity.id
_entity.type
_entity.pdbx_description
1 polymer ?
#
loop_
_entity_poly.entity_id
_entity_poly.type
_entity_poly.pdbx_seq_one_letter_code
_entity_poly.pdbx_strand_id
1 'polypeptide(L)'
;MVGLDLESVGKQMSKGTPNFVGGTTSKIMRDIKYELQKQLENKHGIEHGGERAMILENVDFSDVSHLKWRCNVKVLREKENNIHDFPLNDIDPGHLKVFRKPSLFIGGDQSARLTTPRYVKEIEKLFGNYHLIMLNGDHFIHRTHSAQVIQLIADYTFHHAFPTHSTPPPTVTINLCECHINMMAFFCCCVYMIKISLKK
;
A
#
# COMPACT_ATOMS: atom_id res chain seq x y z
N MET A 1 4.03 5.04 -14.19
CA MET A 1 4.28 3.63 -13.80
C MET A 1 5.68 3.25 -14.25
N VAL A 2 6.49 2.64 -13.39
CA VAL A 2 7.94 2.48 -13.60
C VAL A 2 8.22 1.43 -14.67
N GLY A 3 8.89 1.83 -15.76
CA GLY A 3 9.27 0.96 -16.87
C GLY A 3 10.51 0.13 -16.58
N LEU A 4 10.45 -0.72 -15.55
CA LEU A 4 11.52 -1.69 -15.28
C LEU A 4 11.60 -2.71 -16.42
N ASP A 5 12.82 -2.96 -16.87
CA ASP A 5 13.09 -3.96 -17.91
C ASP A 5 13.28 -5.34 -17.27
N LEU A 6 12.20 -5.88 -16.71
CA LEU A 6 12.20 -7.17 -16.01
C LEU A 6 12.66 -8.31 -16.94
N GLU A 7 12.29 -8.24 -18.21
CA GLU A 7 12.57 -9.29 -19.20
C GLU A 7 14.06 -9.33 -19.56
N SER A 8 14.69 -8.18 -19.78
CA SER A 8 16.13 -8.11 -20.04
C SER A 8 16.94 -8.57 -18.83
N VAL A 9 16.59 -8.13 -17.62
CA VAL A 9 17.30 -8.53 -16.39
C VAL A 9 17.20 -10.04 -16.16
N GLY A 10 16.01 -10.63 -16.30
CA GLY A 10 15.83 -12.08 -16.18
C GLY A 10 16.60 -12.89 -17.22
N LYS A 11 16.61 -12.41 -18.48
CA LYS A 11 17.34 -13.06 -19.60
C LYS A 11 18.86 -12.94 -19.48
N GLN A 12 19.37 -11.80 -19.04
CA GLN A 12 20.82 -11.61 -18.87
C GLN A 12 21.38 -12.50 -17.76
N MET A 13 20.68 -12.59 -16.64
CA MET A 13 21.13 -13.36 -15.48
C MET A 13 20.95 -14.87 -15.63
N SER A 14 20.02 -15.33 -16.49
CA SER A 14 19.84 -16.75 -16.80
C SER A 14 20.84 -17.29 -17.84
N LYS A 15 21.39 -16.42 -18.72
CA LYS A 15 22.38 -16.82 -19.73
C LYS A 15 23.79 -17.02 -19.18
N GLY A 16 24.09 -16.52 -17.97
CA GLY A 16 25.43 -16.56 -17.37
C GLY A 16 25.75 -17.78 -16.51
N THR A 17 24.80 -18.71 -16.30
CA THR A 17 24.93 -19.77 -15.27
C THR A 17 24.72 -21.16 -15.85
N PRO A 18 25.78 -21.87 -16.25
CA PRO A 18 25.68 -23.26 -16.70
C PRO A 18 25.39 -24.18 -15.50
N ASN A 19 24.26 -24.90 -15.53
CA ASN A 19 23.88 -26.05 -14.69
C ASN A 19 24.50 -26.11 -13.27
N PHE A 20 23.82 -25.58 -12.25
CA PHE A 20 24.28 -25.68 -10.85
C PHE A 20 23.24 -26.24 -9.89
N VAL A 21 23.67 -27.22 -9.09
CA VAL A 21 22.88 -27.96 -8.11
C VAL A 21 23.02 -27.31 -6.73
N GLY A 22 21.92 -26.86 -6.14
CA GLY A 22 21.71 -26.85 -4.67
C GLY A 22 21.97 -25.59 -3.85
N GLY A 23 22.76 -24.60 -4.30
CA GLY A 23 23.13 -23.43 -3.46
C GLY A 23 22.93 -22.04 -4.07
N THR A 24 22.54 -21.95 -5.34
CA THR A 24 22.74 -20.77 -6.20
C THR A 24 21.52 -19.86 -6.33
N THR A 25 20.30 -20.37 -6.12
CA THR A 25 19.07 -19.61 -6.38
C THR A 25 18.96 -18.37 -5.50
N SER A 26 19.39 -18.45 -4.24
CA SER A 26 19.41 -17.32 -3.30
C SER A 26 20.39 -16.22 -3.74
N LYS A 27 21.54 -16.59 -4.31
CA LYS A 27 22.52 -15.63 -4.84
C LYS A 27 21.99 -14.93 -6.09
N ILE A 28 21.48 -15.69 -7.06
CA ILE A 28 20.92 -15.15 -8.30
C ILE A 28 19.77 -14.17 -8.00
N MET A 29 18.85 -14.55 -7.09
CA MET A 29 17.76 -13.66 -6.68
C MET A 29 18.29 -12.38 -6.04
N ARG A 30 19.34 -12.46 -5.20
CA ARG A 30 19.96 -11.30 -4.56
C ARG A 30 20.56 -10.36 -5.60
N ASP A 31 21.29 -10.91 -6.57
CA ASP A 31 21.95 -10.14 -7.64
C ASP A 31 20.91 -9.46 -8.55
N ILE A 32 19.84 -10.18 -8.92
CA ILE A 32 18.71 -9.59 -9.67
C ILE A 32 18.06 -8.46 -8.87
N LYS A 33 17.74 -8.67 -7.58
CA LYS A 33 17.12 -7.63 -6.74
C LYS A 33 18.00 -6.40 -6.65
N TYR A 34 19.30 -6.58 -6.48
CA TYR A 34 20.26 -5.48 -6.43
C TYR A 34 20.29 -4.68 -7.74
N GLU A 35 20.29 -5.35 -8.89
CA GLU A 35 20.26 -4.68 -10.19
C GLU A 35 18.94 -3.90 -10.41
N LEU A 36 17.81 -4.50 -10.04
CA LEU A 36 16.52 -3.81 -10.13
C LEU A 36 16.45 -2.60 -9.17
N GLN A 37 17.04 -2.68 -7.98
CA GLN A 37 17.16 -1.53 -7.08
C GLN A 37 17.96 -0.39 -7.72
N LYS A 38 19.09 -0.70 -8.37
CA LYS A 38 19.87 0.31 -9.10
C LYS A 38 19.09 0.95 -10.24
N GLN A 39 18.30 0.18 -10.98
CA GLN A 39 17.45 0.75 -12.03
C GLN A 39 16.40 1.70 -11.45
N LEU A 40 15.75 1.31 -10.34
CA LEU A 40 14.78 2.18 -9.66
C LEU A 40 15.41 3.50 -9.19
N GLU A 41 16.61 3.42 -8.62
CA GLU A 41 17.34 4.59 -8.14
C GLU A 41 17.83 5.46 -9.30
N ASN A 42 18.67 4.90 -10.18
CA ASN A 42 19.40 5.68 -11.17
C ASN A 42 18.54 6.09 -12.38
N LYS A 43 17.63 5.22 -12.84
CA LYS A 43 16.83 5.47 -14.05
C LYS A 43 15.51 6.16 -13.74
N HIS A 44 14.98 5.94 -12.54
CA HIS A 44 13.63 6.39 -12.16
C HIS A 44 13.62 7.38 -11.00
N GLY A 45 14.77 7.71 -10.40
CA GLY A 45 14.88 8.70 -9.34
C GLY A 45 14.18 8.31 -8.04
N ILE A 46 13.97 7.01 -7.81
CA ILE A 46 13.30 6.52 -6.60
C ILE A 46 14.38 6.33 -5.54
N GLU A 47 14.70 7.41 -4.81
CA GLU A 47 15.81 7.49 -3.86
C GLU A 47 15.53 6.81 -2.51
N HIS A 48 14.27 6.66 -2.12
CA HIS A 48 13.93 6.02 -0.85
C HIS A 48 13.95 4.49 -0.96
N GLY A 49 14.85 3.86 -0.20
CA GLY A 49 15.00 2.40 -0.18
C GLY A 49 13.72 1.64 0.20
N GLY A 50 12.88 2.21 1.06
CA GLY A 50 11.58 1.64 1.43
C GLY A 50 10.60 1.57 0.26
N GLU A 51 10.55 2.59 -0.58
CA GLU A 51 9.72 2.59 -1.80
C GLU A 51 10.25 1.59 -2.82
N ARG A 52 11.57 1.54 -3.01
CA ARG A 52 12.19 0.53 -3.89
C ARG A 52 11.85 -0.88 -3.43
N ALA A 53 11.96 -1.16 -2.13
CA ALA A 53 11.62 -2.47 -1.57
C ALA A 53 10.17 -2.86 -1.85
N MET A 54 9.21 -1.93 -1.63
CA MET A 54 7.79 -2.17 -1.91
C MET A 54 7.50 -2.44 -3.38
N ILE A 55 8.15 -1.71 -4.30
CA ILE A 55 8.02 -1.97 -5.74
C ILE A 55 8.51 -3.38 -6.08
N LEU A 56 9.65 -3.79 -5.52
CA LEU A 56 10.22 -5.12 -5.77
C LEU A 56 9.44 -6.25 -5.11
N GLU A 57 8.74 -6.02 -4.01
CA GLU A 57 7.79 -7.01 -3.44
C GLU A 57 6.65 -7.36 -4.41
N ASN A 58 6.35 -6.47 -5.36
CA ASN A 58 5.36 -6.69 -6.41
C ASN A 58 5.94 -7.42 -7.64
N VAL A 59 7.22 -7.78 -7.64
CA VAL A 59 7.82 -8.63 -8.67
C VAL A 59 7.73 -10.10 -8.24
N ASP A 60 7.30 -10.95 -9.15
CA ASP A 60 7.32 -12.40 -8.97
C ASP A 60 8.69 -12.95 -9.35
N PHE A 61 9.41 -13.46 -8.36
CA PHE A 61 10.74 -14.08 -8.51
C PHE A 61 10.66 -15.62 -8.52
N SER A 62 9.46 -16.21 -8.61
CA SER A 62 9.30 -17.67 -8.68
C SER A 62 9.97 -18.30 -9.91
N ASP A 63 10.02 -17.54 -11.01
CA ASP A 63 10.79 -17.87 -12.20
C ASP A 63 11.72 -16.70 -12.56
N VAL A 64 13.01 -16.85 -12.24
CA VAL A 64 14.03 -15.82 -12.52
C VAL A 64 14.26 -15.60 -14.03
N SER A 65 13.88 -16.56 -14.88
CA SER A 65 13.96 -16.41 -16.33
C SER A 65 12.77 -15.65 -16.93
N HIS A 66 11.66 -15.56 -16.20
CA HIS A 66 10.43 -14.88 -16.59
C HIS A 66 9.90 -14.00 -15.46
N LEU A 67 10.71 -13.01 -15.06
CA LEU A 67 10.28 -12.01 -14.10
C LEU A 67 9.03 -11.29 -14.59
N LYS A 68 8.00 -11.28 -13.76
CA LYS A 68 6.73 -10.61 -14.06
C LYS A 68 6.26 -9.81 -12.87
N TRP A 69 5.45 -8.81 -13.13
CA TRP A 69 4.71 -8.14 -12.07
C TRP A 69 3.63 -9.09 -11.54
N ARG A 70 3.49 -9.17 -10.22
CA ARG A 70 2.30 -9.75 -9.58
C ARG A 70 1.07 -8.95 -10.03
N CYS A 71 1.25 -7.64 -10.01
CA CYS A 71 0.59 -6.57 -10.76
C CYS A 71 0.04 -6.81 -12.18
N ASN A 72 -1.24 -6.58 -12.50
CA ASN A 72 -1.62 -6.26 -13.89
C ASN A 72 -1.29 -4.79 -14.23
N VAL A 73 0.00 -4.50 -14.28
CA VAL A 73 0.59 -3.19 -14.60
C VAL A 73 0.05 -2.63 -15.91
N LYS A 74 -0.18 -3.49 -16.91
CA LYS A 74 -0.74 -3.07 -18.20
C LYS A 74 -2.14 -2.46 -18.04
N VAL A 75 -3.04 -3.18 -17.36
CA VAL A 75 -4.41 -2.70 -17.13
C VAL A 75 -4.41 -1.44 -16.29
N LEU A 76 -3.63 -1.40 -15.21
CA LEU A 76 -3.53 -0.21 -14.36
C LEU A 76 -3.08 1.01 -15.17
N ARG A 77 -2.07 0.86 -16.04
CA ARG A 77 -1.59 1.95 -16.89
C ARG A 77 -2.59 2.39 -17.95
N GLU A 78 -3.35 1.45 -18.52
CA GLU A 78 -4.27 1.71 -19.64
C GLU A 78 -5.66 2.15 -19.21
N LYS A 79 -6.10 1.78 -18.00
CA LYS A 79 -7.48 1.98 -17.54
C LYS A 79 -7.62 2.87 -16.32
N GLU A 80 -6.58 3.01 -15.49
CA GLU A 80 -6.64 3.84 -14.29
C GLU A 80 -5.97 5.19 -14.54
N ASN A 81 -6.78 6.20 -14.84
CA ASN A 81 -6.30 7.56 -15.09
C ASN A 81 -5.84 8.25 -13.80
N ASN A 82 -6.40 7.85 -12.65
CA ASN A 82 -6.19 8.48 -11.35
C ASN A 82 -5.76 7.45 -10.29
N ILE A 83 -4.48 7.06 -10.33
CA ILE A 83 -3.91 6.08 -9.38
C ILE A 83 -3.50 6.76 -8.04
N HIS A 84 -3.27 8.08 -8.05
CA HIS A 84 -2.71 8.80 -6.90
C HIS A 84 -3.67 9.83 -6.28
N ASP A 85 -4.74 10.18 -6.98
CA ASP A 85 -5.67 11.25 -6.61
C ASP A 85 -7.08 10.68 -6.39
N PHE A 86 -7.93 11.42 -5.68
CA PHE A 86 -9.34 11.12 -5.67
C PHE A 86 -9.93 11.35 -7.08
N PRO A 87 -10.83 10.48 -7.58
CA PRO A 87 -11.36 10.56 -8.95
C PRO A 87 -12.42 11.67 -9.12
N LEU A 88 -12.15 12.86 -8.58
CA LEU A 88 -13.08 13.99 -8.60
C LEU A 88 -13.41 14.50 -10.00
N ASN A 89 -12.50 14.32 -10.95
CA ASN A 89 -12.66 14.75 -12.34
C ASN A 89 -13.31 13.68 -13.23
N ASP A 90 -13.25 12.40 -12.83
CA ASP A 90 -13.78 11.27 -13.61
C ASP A 90 -15.19 10.86 -13.17
N ILE A 91 -15.62 11.33 -12.00
CA ILE A 91 -16.98 11.13 -11.53
C ILE A 91 -17.84 12.26 -12.09
N ASP A 92 -18.87 11.92 -12.87
CA ASP A 92 -19.91 12.86 -13.29
C ASP A 92 -20.41 13.64 -12.06
N PRO A 93 -20.42 14.98 -12.08
CA PRO A 93 -20.88 15.81 -10.96
C PRO A 93 -22.26 15.41 -10.42
N GLY A 94 -23.15 14.87 -11.26
CA GLY A 94 -24.46 14.34 -10.84
C GLY A 94 -24.41 13.00 -10.11
N HIS A 95 -23.28 12.30 -10.18
CA HIS A 95 -23.03 10.97 -9.63
C HIS A 95 -21.98 10.94 -8.51
N LEU A 96 -21.42 12.09 -8.12
CA LEU A 96 -20.49 12.20 -6.98
C LEU A 96 -21.24 11.95 -5.67
N LYS A 97 -21.39 10.67 -5.32
CA LYS A 97 -22.02 10.25 -4.08
C LYS A 97 -21.04 10.46 -2.94
N VAL A 98 -21.27 11.52 -2.17
CA VAL A 98 -20.62 11.72 -0.87
C VAL A 98 -20.79 10.45 -0.05
N PHE A 99 -19.68 9.89 0.41
CA PHE A 99 -19.66 8.79 1.36
C PHE A 99 -20.08 9.32 2.73
N ARG A 100 -21.25 8.90 3.20
CA ARG A 100 -21.86 9.41 4.44
C ARG A 100 -21.58 8.55 5.66
N LYS A 101 -20.94 7.39 5.51
CA LYS A 101 -20.60 6.55 6.65
C LYS A 101 -19.33 7.05 7.34
N PRO A 102 -19.17 6.76 8.65
CA PRO A 102 -17.95 7.09 9.37
C PRO A 102 -16.71 6.59 8.64
N SER A 103 -15.74 7.48 8.44
CA SER A 103 -14.46 7.18 7.79
C SER A 103 -13.31 7.68 8.65
N LEU A 104 -12.27 6.86 8.83
CA LEU A 104 -11.03 7.25 9.51
C LEU A 104 -9.88 7.31 8.51
N PHE A 105 -9.18 8.44 8.51
CA PHE A 105 -7.95 8.69 7.78
C PHE A 105 -6.82 8.87 8.78
N ILE A 106 -5.73 8.12 8.62
CA ILE A 106 -4.53 8.23 9.45
C ILE A 106 -3.34 8.50 8.52
N GLY A 107 -2.61 9.59 8.76
CA GLY A 107 -1.48 10.01 7.95
C GLY A 107 -0.26 10.41 8.78
N GLY A 108 0.89 10.50 8.12
CA GLY A 108 2.10 11.09 8.70
C GLY A 108 2.16 12.59 8.41
N ASP A 109 2.41 13.42 9.42
CA ASP A 109 2.44 14.88 9.31
C ASP A 109 3.58 15.43 8.46
N GLN A 110 4.62 14.63 8.20
CA GLN A 110 5.73 14.95 7.31
C GLN A 110 5.55 14.34 5.92
N SER A 111 4.55 13.49 5.72
CA SER A 111 4.30 12.87 4.41
C SER A 111 3.82 13.91 3.42
N ALA A 112 4.28 13.87 2.16
CA ALA A 112 3.81 14.77 1.09
C ALA A 112 2.37 14.47 0.58
N ARG A 113 1.54 13.77 1.36
CA ARG A 113 0.23 13.25 0.94
C ARG A 113 -0.93 13.83 1.74
N LEU A 114 -1.47 13.08 2.71
CA LEU A 114 -2.65 13.48 3.48
C LEU A 114 -2.50 14.83 4.23
N THR A 115 -1.29 15.39 4.25
CA THR A 115 -0.95 16.73 4.78
C THR A 115 -1.26 17.88 3.82
N THR A 116 -1.39 17.64 2.51
CA THR A 116 -1.54 18.75 1.56
C THR A 116 -2.96 19.33 1.66
N PRO A 117 -3.12 20.67 1.61
CA PRO A 117 -4.44 21.29 1.64
C PRO A 117 -5.38 20.82 0.53
N ARG A 118 -4.82 20.35 -0.59
CA ARG A 118 -5.60 19.74 -1.68
C ARG A 118 -6.32 18.49 -1.18
N TYR A 119 -5.59 17.46 -0.74
CA TYR A 119 -6.20 16.20 -0.31
C TYR A 119 -7.20 16.37 0.84
N VAL A 120 -6.91 17.27 1.79
CA VAL A 120 -7.84 17.55 2.90
C VAL A 120 -9.18 18.07 2.37
N LYS A 121 -9.18 19.01 1.44
CA LYS A 121 -10.42 19.51 0.79
C LYS A 121 -11.14 18.43 -0.01
N GLU A 122 -10.40 17.54 -0.66
CA GLU A 122 -10.99 16.42 -1.40
C GLU A 122 -11.66 15.42 -0.45
N ILE A 123 -11.07 15.16 0.72
CA ILE A 123 -11.67 14.34 1.78
C ILE A 123 -12.95 15.00 2.31
N GLU A 124 -12.91 16.29 2.65
CA GLU A 124 -14.08 17.05 3.12
C GLU A 124 -15.25 16.96 2.12
N LYS A 125 -14.94 17.05 0.82
CA LYS A 125 -15.95 16.97 -0.24
C LYS A 125 -16.53 15.56 -0.40
N LEU A 126 -15.71 14.52 -0.25
CA LEU A 126 -16.10 13.15 -0.55
C LEU A 126 -16.62 12.37 0.65
N PHE A 127 -16.23 12.73 1.86
CA PHE A 127 -16.51 11.98 3.07
C PHE A 127 -17.18 12.90 4.09
N GLY A 128 -18.51 12.93 4.13
CA GLY A 128 -19.27 13.86 4.98
C GLY A 128 -19.18 13.57 6.49
N ASN A 129 -18.63 12.42 6.86
CA ASN A 129 -18.40 12.02 8.25
C ASN A 129 -17.01 11.37 8.37
N TYR A 130 -15.98 12.21 8.29
CA TYR A 130 -14.58 11.77 8.34
C TYR A 130 -13.89 12.21 9.62
N HIS A 131 -12.90 11.43 10.03
CA HIS A 131 -11.92 11.77 11.05
C HIS A 131 -10.54 11.69 10.42
N LEU A 132 -9.74 12.73 10.57
CA LEU A 132 -8.37 12.78 10.09
C LEU A 132 -7.43 12.90 11.28
N ILE A 133 -6.49 11.96 11.41
CA ILE A 133 -5.48 11.94 12.46
C ILE A 133 -4.11 11.96 11.80
N MET A 134 -3.28 12.93 12.19
CA MET A 134 -1.91 13.04 11.73
C MET A 134 -0.97 12.64 12.86
N LEU A 135 -0.16 11.61 12.63
CA LEU A 135 0.89 11.17 13.52
C LEU A 135 2.21 11.81 13.10
N ASN A 136 3.12 12.03 14.06
CA ASN A 136 4.47 12.49 13.74
C ASN A 136 5.17 11.44 12.88
N GLY A 137 5.49 11.75 11.63
CA GLY A 137 6.27 10.86 10.78
C GLY A 137 5.95 10.98 9.30
N ASP A 138 6.67 10.19 8.52
CA ASP A 138 6.60 10.19 7.08
C ASP A 138 5.52 9.21 6.56
N HIS A 139 5.57 8.91 5.27
CA HIS A 139 4.57 8.19 4.50
C HIS A 139 4.16 6.81 5.07
N PHE A 140 5.07 6.13 5.76
CA PHE A 140 4.88 4.78 6.28
C PHE A 140 4.56 4.74 7.78
N ILE A 141 3.57 5.53 8.23
CA ILE A 141 3.15 5.59 9.64
C ILE A 141 2.79 4.22 10.25
N HIS A 142 2.30 3.28 9.45
CA HIS A 142 1.96 1.94 9.93
C HIS A 142 3.21 1.11 10.27
N ARG A 143 4.38 1.49 9.75
CA ARG A 143 5.67 0.87 10.10
C ARG A 143 6.31 1.56 11.31
N THR A 144 6.32 2.88 11.32
CA THR A 144 6.99 3.67 12.37
C THR A 144 6.17 3.80 13.65
N HIS A 145 4.83 3.77 13.54
CA HIS A 145 3.88 3.95 14.66
C HIS A 145 2.85 2.82 14.71
N SER A 146 3.25 1.59 14.38
CA SER A 146 2.36 0.42 14.23
C SER A 146 1.36 0.25 15.37
N ALA A 147 1.84 0.26 16.62
CA ALA A 147 0.99 0.10 17.81
C ALA A 147 -0.06 1.21 17.94
N GLN A 148 0.33 2.47 17.69
CA GLN A 148 -0.60 3.60 17.75
C GLN A 148 -1.62 3.53 16.63
N VAL A 149 -1.22 3.17 15.40
CA VAL A 149 -2.13 3.00 14.27
C VAL A 149 -3.16 1.91 14.58
N ILE A 150 -2.73 0.76 15.10
CA ILE A 150 -3.63 -0.33 15.48
C ILE A 150 -4.62 0.14 16.56
N GLN A 151 -4.14 0.85 17.58
CA GLN A 151 -4.98 1.37 18.66
C GLN A 151 -6.02 2.36 18.13
N LEU A 152 -5.63 3.30 17.28
CA LEU A 152 -6.55 4.27 16.67
C LEU A 152 -7.66 3.58 15.88
N ILE A 153 -7.32 2.55 15.10
CA ILE A 153 -8.34 1.81 14.35
C ILE A 153 -9.24 1.00 15.30
N ALA A 154 -8.66 0.41 16.36
CA ALA A 154 -9.41 -0.32 17.39
C ALA A 154 -10.47 0.58 18.05
N ASP A 155 -10.03 1.72 18.57
CA ASP A 155 -10.86 2.69 19.28
C ASP A 155 -11.94 3.24 18.36
N TYR A 156 -11.55 3.64 17.14
CA TYR A 156 -12.49 4.14 16.15
C TYR A 156 -13.58 3.11 15.82
N THR A 157 -13.19 1.87 15.57
CA THR A 157 -14.14 0.82 15.22
C THR A 157 -15.05 0.49 16.40
N PHE A 158 -14.50 0.44 17.62
CA PHE A 158 -15.26 0.18 18.84
C PHE A 158 -16.32 1.26 19.09
N HIS A 159 -15.93 2.54 19.06
CA HIS A 159 -16.84 3.66 19.30
C HIS A 159 -17.99 3.73 18.28
N HIS A 160 -17.73 3.38 17.02
CA HIS A 160 -18.76 3.42 15.98
C HIS A 160 -19.62 2.14 15.93
N ALA A 161 -19.09 1.01 16.37
CA ALA A 161 -19.87 -0.23 16.50
C ALA A 161 -20.75 -0.25 17.76
N PHE A 162 -20.32 0.43 18.84
CA PHE A 162 -20.94 0.36 20.17
C PHE A 162 -21.15 1.75 20.82
N PRO A 163 -21.98 2.63 20.22
CA PRO A 163 -22.13 4.01 20.69
C PRO A 163 -22.77 4.16 22.08
N THR A 164 -23.38 3.12 22.64
CA THR A 164 -24.21 3.20 23.87
C THR A 164 -23.71 2.37 25.05
N HIS A 165 -22.52 1.77 25.00
CA HIS A 165 -22.04 0.96 26.11
C HIS A 165 -21.31 1.80 27.17
N SER A 166 -21.95 1.94 28.34
CA SER A 166 -21.39 2.49 29.59
C SER A 166 -20.61 1.43 30.41
N THR A 167 -20.39 0.25 29.84
CA THR A 167 -19.58 -0.83 30.44
C THR A 167 -18.17 -0.83 29.85
N PRO A 168 -17.14 -1.21 30.63
CA PRO A 168 -15.77 -1.27 30.13
C PRO A 168 -15.69 -2.12 28.85
N PRO A 169 -14.87 -1.70 27.86
CA PRO A 169 -14.83 -2.36 26.57
C PRO A 169 -14.44 -3.83 26.72
N PRO A 170 -15.17 -4.79 26.10
CA PRO A 170 -14.70 -6.16 26.01
C PRO A 170 -13.31 -6.18 25.36
N THR A 171 -12.45 -7.10 25.79
CA THR A 171 -11.13 -7.29 25.20
C THR A 171 -11.26 -7.52 23.70
N VAL A 172 -10.95 -6.50 22.90
CA VAL A 172 -10.97 -6.58 21.44
C VAL A 172 -9.70 -7.29 21.00
N THR A 173 -9.83 -8.53 20.54
CA THR A 173 -8.73 -9.20 19.84
C THR A 173 -8.78 -8.77 18.37
N ILE A 174 -7.87 -7.88 17.98
CA ILE A 174 -7.66 -7.55 16.57
C ILE A 174 -6.77 -8.64 15.98
N ASN A 175 -7.40 -9.60 15.31
CA ASN A 175 -6.65 -10.44 14.38
C ASN A 175 -6.41 -9.59 13.13
N LEU A 176 -5.21 -9.01 13.04
CA LEU A 176 -4.69 -8.55 11.76
C LEU A 176 -4.53 -9.80 10.90
N CYS A 177 -5.57 -10.14 10.16
CA CYS A 177 -5.40 -11.03 9.04
C CYS A 177 -4.49 -10.27 8.09
N GLU A 178 -3.28 -10.78 7.84
CA GLU A 178 -2.58 -10.47 6.61
C GLU A 178 -3.45 -11.01 5.48
N CYS A 179 -4.49 -10.28 5.14
CA CYS A 179 -5.15 -10.44 3.88
C CYS A 179 -4.07 -10.11 2.85
N HIS A 180 -3.52 -11.17 2.25
CA HIS A 180 -2.94 -11.13 0.90
C HIS A 180 -4.04 -10.74 -0.10
N ILE A 181 -4.75 -9.64 0.14
CA ILE A 181 -5.39 -8.90 -0.92
C ILE A 181 -4.19 -8.40 -1.70
N ASN A 182 -4.05 -8.90 -2.93
CA ASN A 182 -3.23 -8.29 -3.97
C ASN A 182 -3.74 -6.85 -4.12
N MET A 183 -3.30 -5.94 -3.24
CA MET A 183 -3.47 -4.50 -3.36
C MET A 183 -2.50 -4.07 -4.45
N MET A 184 -2.88 -4.44 -5.67
CA MET A 184 -2.26 -3.99 -6.90
C MET A 184 -2.40 -2.48 -6.94
N ALA A 185 -1.27 -1.79 -6.88
CA ALA A 185 -1.10 -0.39 -7.23
C ALA A 185 -2.15 0.57 -6.67
N PHE A 186 -2.18 0.73 -5.36
CA PHE A 186 -2.41 2.05 -4.81
C PHE A 186 -1.24 2.32 -3.90
N PHE A 187 -0.44 3.30 -4.27
CA PHE A 187 0.61 3.84 -3.41
C PHE A 187 -0.06 4.16 -2.07
N CYS A 188 0.11 3.27 -1.09
CA CYS A 188 -0.08 3.45 0.34
C CYS A 188 -1.37 4.17 0.81
N CYS A 189 -2.52 3.54 0.56
CA CYS A 189 -3.61 3.54 1.54
C CYS A 189 -3.85 2.08 1.90
N CYS A 190 -3.19 1.56 2.94
CA CYS A 190 -3.55 0.25 3.47
C CYS A 190 -4.99 0.34 3.99
N VAL A 191 -5.95 -0.12 3.19
CA VAL A 191 -7.33 -0.31 3.65
C VAL A 191 -7.32 -1.58 4.49
N TYR A 192 -7.24 -1.43 5.81
CA TYR A 192 -7.37 -2.54 6.72
C TYR A 192 -8.83 -2.97 6.79
N MET A 193 -9.16 -4.16 6.30
CA MET A 193 -10.40 -4.83 6.66
C MET A 193 -10.21 -5.54 7.99
N ILE A 194 -10.65 -4.91 9.07
CA ILE A 194 -10.59 -5.51 10.41
C ILE A 194 -11.85 -6.34 10.64
N LYS A 195 -11.66 -7.65 10.79
CA LYS A 195 -12.70 -8.54 11.29
C LYS A 195 -12.64 -8.58 12.81
N ILE A 196 -13.53 -7.83 13.46
CA ILE A 196 -13.69 -7.90 14.92
C ILE A 196 -14.45 -9.19 15.26
N SER A 197 -13.83 -10.06 16.05
CA SER A 197 -14.49 -11.21 16.65
C SER A 197 -14.64 -10.97 18.16
N LEU A 198 -15.87 -10.86 18.63
CA LEU A 198 -16.16 -10.79 20.05
C LEU A 198 -16.30 -12.22 20.58
N LYS A 199 -15.47 -12.60 21.55
CA LYS A 199 -15.74 -13.79 22.37
C LYS A 199 -16.78 -13.38 23.41
N LYS A 200 -17.93 -14.05 23.39
CA LYS A 200 -18.92 -14.01 24.47
C LYS A 200 -18.45 -14.88 25.62
#